data_AF-A0A2S8ZVC2-F1
#
_entry.id   AF-A0A2S8ZVC2-F1
#
_cell.length_a   1.000
_cell.length_b   1.000
_cell.length_c   1.000
_cell.angle_alpha   90.00
_cell.angle_beta   90.00
_cell.angle_gamma   90.00
#
_symmetry.space_group_name_H-M   'P 1'
#
loop_
_entity.id
_entity.type
_entity.pdbx_description
1 polymer ?
#
loop_
_entity_poly.entity_id
_entity_poly.type
_entity_poly.pdbx_seq_one_letter_code
_entity_poly.pdbx_strand_id
1 'polypeptide(L)'
;MQKAFMYFALGTVVSFLINYFFISSENIALDIYYAFAFGSAWGIAYYLDTPNFTLPKKLILSFVAMGVLVLIGALIFNLELAIPSILKFSTVFVAYYLFASFRGNKSLRN
;
A
#
# COMPACT_ATOMS: atom_id res chain seq x y z
N MET A 1 -2.74 -12.39 -10.27
CA MET A 1 -3.67 -12.28 -9.13
C MET A 1 -3.15 -12.91 -7.84
N GLN A 2 -2.85 -14.22 -7.82
CA GLN A 2 -2.42 -14.91 -6.59
C GLN A 2 -1.18 -14.30 -5.91
N LYS A 3 -0.17 -13.89 -6.69
CA LYS A 3 1.03 -13.20 -6.17
C LYS A 3 0.72 -11.81 -5.59
N ALA A 4 -0.25 -11.07 -6.13
CA ALA A 4 -0.66 -9.77 -5.60
C ALA A 4 -1.25 -9.93 -4.19
N PHE A 5 -2.09 -10.94 -4.00
CA PHE A 5 -2.65 -11.28 -2.70
C PHE A 5 -1.57 -11.74 -1.71
N MET A 6 -0.57 -12.47 -2.19
CA MET A 6 0.59 -12.85 -1.37
C MET A 6 1.39 -11.64 -0.90
N TYR A 7 1.70 -10.68 -1.78
CA TYR A 7 2.39 -9.44 -1.41
C TYR A 7 1.55 -8.57 -0.46
N PHE A 8 0.24 -8.53 -0.68
CA PHE A 8 -0.71 -7.90 0.23
C PHE A 8 -0.67 -8.52 1.63
N ALA A 9 -0.81 -9.84 1.72
CA ALA A 9 -0.81 -10.56 2.98
C ALA A 9 0.53 -10.43 3.70
N LEU A 10 1.64 -10.61 3.00
CA LEU A 10 3.00 -10.45 3.56
C LEU A 10 3.22 -9.03 4.05
N GLY A 11 2.90 -8.01 3.25
CA GLY A 11 3.05 -6.61 3.64
C GLY A 11 2.20 -6.26 4.86
N THR A 12 0.97 -6.78 4.93
CA THR A 12 0.06 -6.57 6.06
C THR A 12 0.60 -7.24 7.32
N VAL A 13 0.96 -8.53 7.25
CA VAL A 13 1.44 -9.29 8.42
C VAL A 13 2.75 -8.71 8.93
N VAL A 14 3.72 -8.45 8.05
CA VAL A 14 5.02 -7.88 8.45
C VAL A 14 4.83 -6.50 9.08
N SER A 15 4.03 -5.62 8.47
CA SER A 15 3.75 -4.30 9.02
C SER A 15 3.05 -4.40 10.37
N PHE A 16 2.04 -5.26 10.51
CA PHE A 16 1.34 -5.48 11.78
C PHE A 16 2.30 -5.96 12.87
N LEU A 17 3.13 -6.97 12.60
CA LEU A 17 4.11 -7.47 13.56
C LEU A 17 5.09 -6.37 14.00
N ILE A 18 5.56 -5.54 13.07
CA ILE A 18 6.45 -4.42 13.40
C ILE A 18 5.74 -3.41 14.32
N ASN A 19 4.52 -2.99 13.98
CA ASN A 19 3.80 -2.00 14.81
C ASN A 19 3.44 -2.60 16.19
N TYR A 20 3.00 -3.86 16.23
CA TYR A 20 2.59 -4.55 17.45
C TYR A 20 3.73 -4.77 18.44
N PHE A 21 4.90 -5.24 17.97
CA PHE A 21 6.03 -5.56 18.86
C PHE A 21 6.93 -4.36 19.18
N PHE A 22 7.06 -3.38 18.28
CA PHE A 22 8.09 -2.34 18.41
C PHE A 22 7.56 -0.92 18.63
N ILE A 23 6.30 -0.63 18.26
CA ILE A 23 5.78 0.75 18.25
C ILE A 23 4.80 1.00 19.41
N SER A 24 4.39 -0.04 20.15
CA SER A 24 3.50 0.06 21.33
C SER A 24 2.36 1.07 21.12
N SER A 25 1.49 0.82 20.15
CA SER A 25 0.32 1.70 19.98
C SER A 25 -0.72 1.39 21.07
N GLU A 26 -1.33 2.43 21.61
CA GLU A 26 -2.48 2.31 22.52
C GLU A 26 -3.73 1.76 21.81
N ASN A 27 -3.73 1.69 20.47
CA ASN A 27 -4.90 1.34 19.67
C ASN A 27 -4.59 0.29 18.60
N ILE A 28 -4.79 -0.97 18.96
CA ILE A 28 -4.59 -2.14 18.07
C ILE A 28 -5.40 -2.03 16.77
N ALA A 29 -6.61 -1.44 16.81
CA ALA A 29 -7.42 -1.29 15.61
C ALA A 29 -6.78 -0.32 14.60
N LEU A 30 -6.11 0.73 15.10
CA LEU A 30 -5.35 1.66 14.27
C LEU A 30 -4.12 1.00 13.66
N ASP A 31 -3.43 0.13 14.41
CA ASP A 31 -2.30 -0.64 13.90
C ASP A 31 -2.70 -1.59 12.79
N ILE A 32 -3.84 -2.28 12.94
CA ILE A 32 -4.39 -3.15 11.90
C ILE A 32 -4.72 -2.33 10.65
N TYR A 33 -5.35 -1.16 10.82
CA TYR A 33 -5.67 -0.26 9.72
C TYR A 33 -4.41 0.21 8.98
N TYR A 34 -3.36 0.60 9.70
CA TYR A 34 -2.10 1.01 9.11
C TYR A 34 -1.33 -0.14 8.45
N ALA A 35 -1.38 -1.33 9.04
CA ALA A 35 -0.82 -2.53 8.44
C ALA A 35 -1.54 -2.87 7.13
N PHE A 36 -2.86 -2.73 7.11
CA PHE A 36 -3.68 -2.92 5.92
C PHE A 36 -3.38 -1.87 4.84
N ALA A 37 -3.20 -0.60 5.20
CA ALA A 37 -2.76 0.45 4.28
C ALA A 37 -1.39 0.12 3.65
N PHE A 38 -0.45 -0.38 4.45
CA PHE A 38 0.87 -0.80 3.98
C PHE A 38 0.81 -2.02 3.06
N GLY A 39 0.06 -3.06 3.44
CA GLY A 39 -0.11 -4.26 2.63
C GLY A 39 -0.86 -4.01 1.33
N SER A 40 -1.93 -3.22 1.36
CA SER A 40 -2.71 -2.84 0.17
C SER A 40 -1.82 -2.14 -0.86
N ALA A 41 -0.89 -1.28 -0.43
CA ALA A 41 0.09 -0.68 -1.32
C ALA A 41 0.96 -1.72 -2.05
N TRP A 42 1.48 -2.73 -1.36
CA TRP A 42 2.25 -3.81 -1.99
C TRP A 42 1.42 -4.61 -2.99
N GLY A 43 0.21 -5.00 -2.61
CA GLY A 43 -0.70 -5.76 -3.46
C GLY A 43 -1.11 -5.00 -4.71
N ILE A 44 -1.48 -3.72 -4.55
CA ILE A 44 -1.89 -2.83 -5.64
C ILE A 44 -0.70 -2.50 -6.54
N ALA A 45 0.46 -2.19 -5.99
CA ALA A 45 1.66 -1.90 -6.77
C ALA A 45 2.04 -3.08 -7.66
N TYR A 46 2.06 -4.30 -7.10
CA TYR A 46 2.31 -5.51 -7.88
C TYR A 46 1.23 -5.80 -8.94
N TYR A 47 -0.04 -5.60 -8.60
CA TYR A 47 -1.14 -5.80 -9.54
C TYR A 47 -1.06 -4.85 -10.75
N LEU A 48 -0.75 -3.58 -10.47
CA LEU A 48 -0.60 -2.53 -11.48
C LEU A 48 0.71 -2.62 -12.26
N ASP A 49 1.69 -3.37 -11.77
CA ASP A 49 2.96 -3.63 -12.44
C ASP A 49 2.84 -4.71 -13.53
N THR A 50 1.86 -4.55 -14.42
CA THR A 50 1.69 -5.37 -15.62
C THR A 50 1.67 -4.49 -16.88
N PRO A 51 2.03 -5.05 -18.06
CA PRO A 51 2.06 -4.31 -19.33
C PRO A 51 0.72 -3.70 -19.74
N ASN A 52 -0.38 -4.28 -19.26
CA ASN A 52 -1.74 -3.91 -19.66
C ASN A 52 -2.21 -2.57 -19.07
N PHE A 53 -1.49 -2.02 -18.08
CA PHE A 53 -1.83 -0.74 -17.46
C PHE A 53 -0.85 0.34 -17.93
N THR A 54 -1.40 1.40 -18.53
CA THR A 54 -0.64 2.61 -18.84
C THR A 54 -0.30 3.38 -17.57
N LEU A 55 0.76 4.19 -17.61
CA LEU A 55 1.21 4.98 -16.45
C LEU A 55 0.10 5.83 -15.81
N PRO A 56 -0.72 6.60 -16.57
CA PRO A 56 -1.80 7.39 -15.98
C PRO A 56 -2.83 6.51 -15.24
N LYS A 57 -3.15 5.34 -15.81
CA LYS A 57 -4.09 4.39 -15.20
C LYS A 57 -3.55 3.81 -13.89
N LYS A 58 -2.25 3.51 -13.81
CA LYS A 58 -1.59 3.07 -12.57
C LYS A 58 -1.70 4.14 -11.48
N LEU A 59 -1.39 5.40 -11.82
CA LEU A 59 -1.44 6.50 -10.87
C LEU A 59 -2.87 6.77 -10.38
N ILE A 60 -3.84 6.88 -11.29
CA ILE A 60 -5.24 7.13 -10.93
C ILE A 60 -5.77 6.03 -10.01
N LEU A 61 -5.55 4.75 -10.33
CA LEU A 61 -6.04 3.66 -9.50
C LEU A 61 -5.40 3.67 -8.10
N SER A 62 -4.13 4.07 -8.02
CA SER A 62 -3.41 4.19 -6.75
C SER A 62 -3.91 5.34 -5.90
N PHE A 63 -4.20 6.50 -6.52
CA PHE A 63 -4.83 7.64 -5.84
C PHE A 63 -6.25 7.31 -5.37
N VAL A 64 -7.03 6.57 -6.17
CA VAL A 64 -8.37 6.09 -5.77
C VAL A 64 -8.27 5.18 -4.56
N ALA A 65 -7.34 4.21 -4.57
CA ALA A 65 -7.13 3.33 -3.43
C ALA A 65 -6.73 4.09 -2.15
N MET A 66 -5.84 5.07 -2.30
CA MET A 66 -5.46 5.98 -1.21
C MET A 66 -6.67 6.77 -0.68
N GLY A 67 -7.48 7.34 -1.57
CA GLY A 67 -8.69 8.07 -1.19
C GLY A 67 -9.68 7.20 -0.43
N VAL A 68 -9.87 5.95 -0.87
CA VAL A 68 -10.71 4.97 -0.17
C VAL A 68 -10.15 4.65 1.22
N LEU A 69 -8.83 4.44 1.35
CA LEU A 69 -8.20 4.22 2.66
C LEU A 69 -8.42 5.38 3.61
N VAL A 70 -8.22 6.61 3.14
CA VAL A 70 -8.42 7.83 3.95
C VAL A 70 -9.87 7.98 4.36
N LEU A 71 -10.81 7.76 3.44
CA LEU A 71 -12.24 7.84 3.72
C LEU A 71 -12.66 6.81 4.79
N ILE A 72 -12.21 5.56 4.66
CA ILE A 72 -12.46 4.51 5.65
C ILE A 72 -11.83 4.89 7.01
N GLY A 73 -10.58 5.35 7.01
CA GLY A 73 -9.89 5.76 8.23
C GLY A 73 -10.59 6.93 8.92
N ALA A 74 -11.04 7.93 8.15
CA ALA A 74 -11.72 9.10 8.68
C ALA A 74 -13.06 8.76 9.34
N LEU A 75 -13.81 7.81 8.75
CA LEU A 75 -15.08 7.34 9.30
C LEU A 75 -14.93 6.52 10.58
N ILE A 76 -13.81 5.81 10.77
CA ILE A 76 -13.61 4.90 11.92
C ILE A 76 -12.82 5.58 13.05
N PHE A 77 -11.79 6.38 12.72
CA PHE A 77 -10.77 6.86 13.67
C PHE A 77 -10.62 8.39 13.74
N ASN A 78 -11.30 9.15 12.88
CA ASN A 78 -11.06 10.58 12.57
C ASN A 78 -9.99 10.83 11.50
N LEU A 79 -10.11 11.99 10.85
CA LEU A 79 -9.28 12.38 9.71
C LEU A 79 -7.79 12.47 10.06
N GLU A 80 -7.44 12.99 11.24
CA GLU A 80 -6.05 13.13 11.70
C GLU A 80 -5.32 11.78 11.74
N LEU A 81 -5.99 10.75 12.26
CA LEU A 81 -5.45 9.39 12.32
C LEU A 81 -5.49 8.68 10.96
N ALA A 82 -6.30 9.14 10.02
CA ALA A 82 -6.35 8.61 8.66
C ALA A 82 -5.17 9.09 7.80
N ILE A 83 -4.66 10.31 8.00
CA ILE A 83 -3.58 10.90 7.19
C ILE A 83 -2.31 10.03 7.14
N PRO A 84 -1.80 9.46 8.26
CA PRO A 84 -0.63 8.58 8.22
C PRO A 84 -0.76 7.36 7.30
N SER A 85 -1.98 6.91 6.99
CA SER A 85 -2.20 5.81 6.03
C SER A 85 -1.72 6.18 4.62
N ILE A 86 -1.85 7.45 4.22
CA ILE A 86 -1.36 7.98 2.94
C ILE A 86 0.15 7.84 2.87
N LEU A 87 0.85 8.20 3.95
CA LEU A 87 2.30 8.14 4.01
C LEU A 87 2.80 6.68 3.96
N LYS A 88 2.16 5.78 4.72
CA LYS A 88 2.46 4.35 4.69
C LYS A 88 2.23 3.75 3.30
N PHE A 89 1.11 4.09 2.66
CA PHE A 89 0.78 3.61 1.32
C PHE A 89 1.76 4.14 0.26
N SER A 90 1.96 5.46 0.23
CA SER A 90 2.79 6.13 -0.78
C SER A 90 4.26 5.70 -0.69
N THR A 91 4.80 5.52 0.51
CA THR A 91 6.18 5.06 0.71
C THR A 91 6.40 3.67 0.11
N VAL A 92 5.49 2.74 0.38
CA VAL A 92 5.53 1.39 -0.20
C VAL A 92 5.38 1.45 -1.71
N PHE A 93 4.42 2.22 -2.21
CA PHE A 93 4.17 2.34 -3.63
C PHE A 93 5.41 2.87 -4.36
N VAL A 94 5.99 3.97 -3.89
CA VAL A 94 7.22 4.55 -4.45
C VAL A 94 8.38 3.55 -4.37
N ALA A 95 8.59 2.91 -3.21
CA ALA A 95 9.64 1.92 -3.05
C ALA A 95 9.50 0.75 -4.04
N TYR A 96 8.28 0.23 -4.22
CA TYR A 96 8.02 -0.84 -5.19
C TYR A 96 8.45 -0.43 -6.60
N TYR A 97 7.98 0.74 -7.07
CA TYR A 97 8.26 1.18 -8.44
C TYR A 97 9.73 1.58 -8.65
N LEU A 98 10.39 2.06 -7.60
CA LEU A 98 11.83 2.26 -7.57
C LEU A 98 12.58 0.93 -7.74
N PHE A 99 12.26 -0.09 -6.96
CA PHE A 99 12.86 -1.42 -7.14
C PHE A 99 12.53 -2.03 -8.51
N ALA A 100 11.32 -1.80 -9.00
CA ALA A 100 10.92 -2.26 -10.32
C ALA A 100 11.74 -1.54 -11.41
N SER A 101 12.11 -0.26 -11.27
CA SER A 101 12.91 0.46 -12.28
C SER A 101 14.29 -0.14 -12.52
N PHE A 102 14.86 -0.80 -11.53
CA PHE A 102 16.12 -1.53 -11.67
C PHE A 102 15.98 -2.93 -12.27
N ARG A 103 14.76 -3.49 -12.39
CA ARG A 103 14.56 -4.79 -13.03
C ARG A 103 14.57 -4.60 -14.56
N GLY A 104 15.62 -5.13 -15.21
CA GLY A 104 15.85 -5.02 -16.66
C GLY A 104 14.80 -5.67 -17.57
N ASN A 105 13.81 -6.35 -16.99
CA ASN A 105 12.69 -6.97 -17.71
C ASN A 105 11.46 -6.06 -17.51
N LYS A 106 11.31 -5.01 -18.34
CA LYS A 106 10.27 -4.00 -18.11
C LYS A 106 9.37 -3.74 -19.31
N SER A 107 8.06 -3.82 -19.05
CA SER A 107 6.96 -3.33 -19.89
C SER A 107 6.92 -1.81 -20.06
N LEU A 108 7.93 -1.09 -19.53
CA LEU A 108 8.12 0.35 -19.71
C LEU A 108 9.13 0.67 -20.83
N ARG A 109 9.74 -0.36 -21.45
CA ARG A 109 10.32 -0.27 -22.79
C ARG A 109 9.24 -0.66 -23.78
N ASN A 110 8.37 0.28 -24.11
CA ASN A 110 7.67 0.37 -25.39
C ASN A 110 7.33 1.84 -25.59
#